data_AF-A0A815XNQ0-F1
#
_entry.id   AF-A0A815XNQ0-F1
#
_cell.length_a   1.000
_cell.length_b   1.000
_cell.length_c   1.000
_cell.angle_alpha   90.00
_cell.angle_beta   90.00
_cell.angle_gamma   90.00
#
_symmetry.space_group_name_H-M   'P 1'
#
loop_
_entity.id
_entity.type
_entity.pdbx_description
1 polymer ?
#
loop_
_entity_poly.entity_id
_entity_poly.type
_entity_poly.pdbx_seq_one_letter_code
_entity_poly.pdbx_strand_id
1 'polypeptide(L)'
;MEIHCYNISTWSKELLACITHLTGLIDICFDTNKKEEELNQILFPTEQILFDFIEVLIRVVSYEPFYKDISNQRSEDGPMFVDITLHFILNILQTQNISCHFQLMTNLSDALLLRVTNKSIPNQYFFYVYSIFGEILSEEKSKELEFTDDMGNGYFAMLEQTWQQPSKTYKHLTVSVLLRAFLTLSKNEFIPQKTADSNKLCLLLEMCDDYPIVYDIIWALSFNKDIQQQLRSNAPFMSKLIQLAKQSENEQIRKTIDGILWNLELNHENHPIDDKHNKKVFDIMISYSHKEKVVCKQIYNELIKAGYRVWIDFDQMHGNVMDAMTQAIEQSNTVVMCMSEQYRKSNYCRAEAQYAFQRERKIVPILLQKQYKPDGWLLFIIGQLLYVDFNKYEFSRAMELLTKELKATKTNEENVLHVSPKEKAQTSHMKTTLSVTYPINILHWTQAQVQDWLVEHDLVQMARLLKNYDGRSLIYLHRYMKHGQSQQILNLLQEDSIRRTNQSLSLVELSHFHSLIHQRKLIFQSSVPKRTTRKEKCKDNNDS
;
A
#
# COMPACT_ATOMS: atom_id res chain seq x y z
N MET A 1 30.43 7.47 -23.85
CA MET A 1 29.34 6.58 -24.31
C MET A 1 28.32 7.31 -25.18
N GLU A 2 27.78 8.44 -24.73
CA GLU A 2 26.76 9.25 -25.42
C GLU A 2 26.95 9.41 -26.94
N ILE A 3 28.13 9.82 -27.40
CA ILE A 3 28.47 9.98 -28.84
C ILE A 3 28.35 8.67 -29.63
N HIS A 4 28.65 7.52 -29.01
CA HIS A 4 28.76 6.22 -29.70
C HIS A 4 27.50 5.35 -29.58
N CYS A 5 26.57 5.64 -28.67
CA CYS A 5 25.39 4.82 -28.40
C CYS A 5 24.33 4.81 -29.52
N TYR A 6 24.47 5.66 -30.54
CA TYR A 6 23.62 5.66 -31.73
C TYR A 6 24.12 4.68 -32.83
N ASN A 7 25.39 4.23 -32.75
CA ASN A 7 26.02 3.36 -33.75
C ASN A 7 26.64 2.11 -33.08
N ILE A 8 25.88 1.41 -32.24
CA ILE A 8 26.37 0.25 -31.44
C ILE A 8 26.90 -0.88 -32.33
N SER A 9 26.35 -1.03 -33.54
CA SER A 9 26.82 -1.98 -34.56
C SER A 9 28.23 -1.73 -35.09
N THR A 10 28.81 -0.55 -34.86
CA THR A 10 30.19 -0.21 -35.27
C THR A 10 31.19 -0.28 -34.12
N TRP A 11 30.79 -0.76 -32.93
CA TRP A 11 31.70 -0.86 -31.79
C TRP A 11 32.71 -2.00 -31.99
N SER A 12 33.98 -1.72 -31.71
CA SER A 12 35.01 -2.76 -31.64
C SER A 12 34.90 -3.54 -30.32
N LYS A 13 35.51 -4.73 -30.26
CA LYS A 13 35.52 -5.54 -29.03
C LYS A 13 36.22 -4.83 -27.88
N GLU A 14 37.30 -4.11 -28.19
CA GLU A 14 38.08 -3.33 -27.23
C GLU A 14 37.24 -2.17 -26.66
N LEU A 15 36.45 -1.49 -27.50
CA LEU A 15 35.54 -0.43 -27.06
C LEU A 15 34.45 -0.99 -26.14
N LEU A 16 33.85 -2.14 -26.50
CA LEU A 16 32.85 -2.81 -25.67
C LEU A 16 33.45 -3.22 -24.32
N ALA A 17 34.58 -3.93 -24.30
CA ALA A 17 35.27 -4.33 -23.08
C ALA A 17 35.64 -3.14 -22.18
N CYS A 18 36.17 -2.05 -22.77
CA CYS A 18 36.45 -0.82 -22.03
C CYS A 18 35.20 -0.21 -21.39
N ILE A 19 34.09 -0.14 -22.12
CA ILE A 19 32.81 0.36 -21.59
C ILE A 19 32.31 -0.57 -20.48
N THR A 20 32.34 -1.89 -20.66
CA THR A 20 31.93 -2.87 -19.64
C THR A 20 32.72 -2.75 -18.35
N HIS A 21 34.05 -2.62 -18.42
CA HIS A 21 34.87 -2.44 -17.23
C HIS A 21 34.69 -1.07 -16.56
N LEU A 22 34.43 0.00 -17.33
CA LEU A 22 34.10 1.31 -16.76
C LEU A 22 32.74 1.31 -16.07
N THR A 23 31.70 0.72 -16.67
CA THR A 23 30.38 0.57 -16.01
C THR A 23 30.49 -0.28 -14.76
N GLY A 24 31.27 -1.38 -14.78
CA GLY A 24 31.51 -2.21 -13.60
C GLY A 24 32.26 -1.49 -12.48
N LEU A 25 33.21 -0.61 -12.81
CA LEU A 25 33.90 0.22 -11.81
C LEU A 25 32.96 1.27 -11.20
N ILE A 26 32.11 1.92 -12.01
CA ILE A 26 31.09 2.86 -11.53
C ILE A 26 30.07 2.14 -10.63
N ASP A 27 29.66 0.93 -10.99
CA ASP A 27 28.72 0.11 -10.22
C ASP A 27 29.28 -0.31 -8.85
N ILE A 28 30.55 -0.73 -8.79
CA ILE A 28 31.24 -0.98 -7.52
C ILE A 28 31.29 0.28 -6.65
N CYS A 29 31.52 1.47 -7.24
CA CYS A 29 31.47 2.75 -6.52
C CYS A 29 30.07 3.17 -6.04
N PHE A 30 29.00 2.49 -6.50
CA PHE A 30 27.64 2.66 -5.97
C PHE A 30 27.31 1.62 -4.87
N ASP A 31 27.99 0.46 -4.83
CA ASP A 31 27.73 -0.61 -3.86
C ASP A 31 28.49 -0.43 -2.52
N THR A 32 27.90 0.42 -1.67
CA THR A 32 28.09 0.51 -0.20
C THR A 32 29.26 1.34 0.37
N ASN A 33 28.97 2.59 0.81
CA ASN A 33 28.82 2.98 2.23
C ASN A 33 28.63 4.51 2.41
N LYS A 34 28.30 4.97 3.64
CA LYS A 34 28.14 6.40 4.02
C LYS A 34 29.33 7.33 3.69
N LYS A 35 30.51 6.80 3.36
CA LYS A 35 31.69 7.59 2.98
C LYS A 35 31.69 8.01 1.50
N GLU A 36 30.73 7.53 0.71
CA GLU A 36 30.75 7.64 -0.76
C GLU A 36 29.61 8.50 -1.32
N GLU A 37 28.81 9.17 -0.47
CA GLU A 37 27.90 10.23 -0.93
C GLU A 37 28.67 11.36 -1.66
N GLU A 38 29.91 11.63 -1.24
CA GLU A 38 30.83 12.54 -1.93
C GLU A 38 31.26 12.01 -3.32
N LEU A 39 31.54 10.71 -3.44
CA LEU A 39 31.89 10.06 -4.72
C LEU A 39 30.71 10.07 -5.69
N ASN A 40 29.49 9.84 -5.21
CA ASN A 40 28.27 9.94 -6.02
C ASN A 40 28.05 11.37 -6.51
N GLN A 41 28.31 12.39 -5.69
CA GLN A 41 28.27 13.81 -6.11
C GLN A 41 29.39 14.17 -7.10
N ILE A 42 30.54 13.49 -7.06
CA ILE A 42 31.63 13.68 -8.04
C ILE A 42 31.30 13.03 -9.38
N LEU A 43 30.81 11.79 -9.37
CA LEU A 43 30.45 11.03 -10.58
C LEU A 43 29.19 11.60 -11.25
N PHE A 44 28.20 12.01 -10.45
CA PHE A 44 26.92 12.53 -10.91
C PHE A 44 26.55 13.83 -10.17
N PRO A 45 27.13 14.99 -10.56
CA PRO A 45 26.91 16.27 -9.88
C PRO A 45 25.46 16.78 -9.91
N THR A 46 24.63 16.26 -10.80
CA THR A 46 23.19 16.56 -10.89
C THR A 46 22.41 15.30 -11.25
N GLU A 47 21.15 15.23 -10.82
CA GLU A 47 20.24 14.13 -11.19
C GLU A 47 20.10 13.99 -12.71
N GLN A 48 20.16 15.10 -13.47
CA GLN A 48 20.08 15.08 -14.93
C GLN A 48 21.23 14.26 -15.56
N ILE A 49 22.47 14.45 -15.10
CA ILE A 49 23.63 13.70 -15.62
C ILE A 49 23.49 12.20 -15.34
N LEU A 50 22.92 11.84 -14.18
CA LEU A 50 22.61 10.46 -13.84
C LEU A 50 21.53 9.88 -14.79
N PHE A 51 20.45 10.64 -15.04
CA PHE A 51 19.38 10.23 -15.96
C PHE A 51 19.87 10.09 -17.41
N ASP A 52 20.70 11.02 -17.90
CA ASP A 52 21.28 10.97 -19.24
C ASP A 52 22.20 9.74 -19.41
N PHE A 53 23.03 9.44 -18.39
CA PHE A 53 23.88 8.26 -18.38
C PHE A 53 23.08 6.96 -18.37
N ILE A 54 22.03 6.91 -17.57
CA ILE A 54 21.08 5.79 -17.50
C ILE A 54 20.39 5.59 -18.86
N GLU A 55 19.88 6.64 -19.52
CA GLU A 55 19.24 6.51 -20.83
C GLU A 55 20.20 5.96 -21.89
N VAL A 56 21.47 6.39 -21.85
CA VAL A 56 22.53 5.87 -22.72
C VAL A 56 22.79 4.37 -22.43
N LEU A 57 22.90 3.97 -21.16
CA LEU A 57 23.07 2.56 -20.79
C LEU A 57 21.91 1.69 -21.27
N ILE A 58 20.67 2.15 -21.05
CA ILE A 58 19.44 1.47 -21.51
C ILE A 58 19.46 1.28 -23.02
N ARG A 59 19.86 2.31 -23.77
CA ARG A 59 19.95 2.26 -25.24
C ARG A 59 21.00 1.25 -25.72
N VAL A 60 22.12 1.12 -25.01
CA VAL A 60 23.18 0.14 -25.33
C VAL A 60 22.74 -1.28 -24.97
N VAL A 61 22.13 -1.48 -23.80
CA VAL A 61 21.53 -2.76 -23.39
C VAL A 61 20.40 -3.19 -24.32
N SER A 62 19.71 -2.26 -24.98
CA SER A 62 18.64 -2.59 -25.95
C SER A 62 19.15 -3.22 -27.27
N TYR A 63 20.47 -3.38 -27.46
CA TYR A 63 21.06 -3.89 -28.70
C TYR A 63 20.94 -5.41 -28.85
N GLU A 64 20.00 -5.84 -29.69
CA GLU A 64 19.61 -7.24 -29.90
C GLU A 64 20.78 -8.25 -30.07
N PRO A 65 21.87 -7.96 -30.81
CA PRO A 65 22.98 -8.91 -30.96
C PRO A 65 23.68 -9.34 -29.66
N PHE A 66 23.64 -8.54 -28.58
CA PHE A 66 24.19 -8.97 -27.29
C PHE A 66 23.42 -10.15 -26.66
N TYR A 67 22.21 -10.44 -27.14
CA TYR A 67 21.35 -11.51 -26.63
C TYR A 67 21.39 -12.80 -27.44
N LYS A 68 22.01 -12.81 -28.64
CA LYS A 68 21.92 -13.94 -29.57
C LYS A 68 22.69 -15.17 -29.13
N ASP A 69 23.73 -14.99 -28.32
CA ASP A 69 24.64 -16.06 -27.88
C ASP A 69 24.62 -16.32 -26.36
N ILE A 70 23.68 -15.73 -25.61
CA ILE A 70 23.59 -15.91 -24.14
C ILE A 70 23.40 -17.39 -23.74
N SER A 71 22.79 -18.21 -24.60
CA SER A 71 22.63 -19.66 -24.38
C SER A 71 23.94 -20.46 -24.46
N ASN A 72 25.00 -19.92 -25.09
CA ASN A 72 26.21 -20.67 -25.44
C ASN A 72 27.32 -20.67 -24.36
N GLN A 73 27.11 -20.04 -23.20
CA GLN A 73 28.02 -20.01 -22.03
C GLN A 73 29.49 -19.61 -22.32
N ARG A 74 29.77 -18.91 -23.42
CA ARG A 74 31.09 -18.33 -23.67
C ARG A 74 31.20 -16.94 -23.04
N SER A 75 32.39 -16.62 -22.54
CA SER A 75 32.72 -15.31 -21.97
C SER A 75 32.86 -14.27 -23.09
N GLU A 76 31.71 -13.79 -23.59
CA GLU A 76 31.65 -12.69 -24.55
C GLU A 76 31.34 -11.38 -23.81
N ASP A 77 31.94 -10.27 -24.27
CA ASP A 77 31.86 -8.98 -23.58
C ASP A 77 30.44 -8.39 -23.57
N GLY A 78 29.56 -8.84 -24.48
CA GLY A 78 28.15 -8.44 -24.58
C GLY A 78 27.28 -8.93 -23.42
N PRO A 79 27.15 -10.25 -23.18
CA PRO A 79 26.48 -10.79 -22.00
C PRO A 79 27.00 -10.20 -20.67
N MET A 80 28.33 -10.01 -20.55
CA MET A 80 28.94 -9.37 -19.38
C MET A 80 28.52 -7.90 -19.22
N PHE A 81 28.45 -7.14 -20.33
CA PHE A 81 27.91 -5.77 -20.32
C PHE A 81 26.45 -5.72 -19.85
N VAL A 82 25.62 -6.67 -20.32
CA VAL A 82 24.21 -6.76 -19.92
C VAL A 82 24.07 -7.07 -18.43
N ASP A 83 24.79 -8.06 -17.89
CA ASP A 83 24.75 -8.40 -16.46
C ASP A 83 25.16 -7.20 -15.58
N ILE A 84 26.29 -6.55 -15.90
CA ILE A 84 26.80 -5.39 -15.15
C ILE A 84 25.84 -4.20 -15.23
N THR A 85 25.28 -3.92 -16.41
CA THR A 85 24.36 -2.78 -16.56
C THR A 85 23.02 -3.02 -15.84
N LEU A 86 22.52 -4.25 -15.85
CA LEU A 86 21.32 -4.60 -15.10
C LEU A 86 21.55 -4.57 -13.58
N HIS A 87 22.71 -5.03 -13.11
CA HIS A 87 23.11 -4.89 -11.70
C HIS A 87 23.17 -3.41 -11.28
N PHE A 88 23.83 -2.58 -12.08
CA PHE A 88 23.94 -1.13 -11.86
C PHE A 88 22.59 -0.42 -11.80
N ILE A 89 21.69 -0.71 -12.75
CA ILE A 89 20.34 -0.14 -12.76
C ILE A 89 19.56 -0.56 -11.50
N LEU A 90 19.64 -1.83 -11.10
CA LEU A 90 19.00 -2.34 -9.88
C LEU A 90 19.56 -1.67 -8.61
N ASN A 91 20.89 -1.54 -8.51
CA ASN A 91 21.59 -0.92 -7.39
C ASN A 91 21.21 0.56 -7.23
N ILE A 92 21.17 1.30 -8.35
CA ILE A 92 20.69 2.70 -8.36
C ILE A 92 19.22 2.80 -7.90
N LEU A 93 18.33 1.96 -8.43
CA LEU A 93 16.90 2.00 -8.07
C LEU A 93 16.65 1.72 -6.58
N GLN A 94 17.51 0.91 -5.96
CA GLN A 94 17.45 0.57 -4.54
C GLN A 94 18.10 1.62 -3.63
N THR A 95 19.06 2.40 -4.13
CA THR A 95 19.81 3.41 -3.34
C THR A 95 19.27 4.82 -3.50
N GLN A 96 18.76 5.18 -4.68
CA GLN A 96 18.31 6.52 -5.05
C GLN A 96 16.78 6.61 -5.20
N ASN A 97 16.17 7.75 -4.83
CA ASN A 97 14.70 7.94 -4.90
C ASN A 97 14.20 8.30 -6.31
N ILE A 98 14.59 7.52 -7.32
CA ILE A 98 14.39 7.87 -8.74
C ILE A 98 13.42 6.95 -9.49
N SER A 99 12.76 6.02 -8.79
CA SER A 99 11.76 5.10 -9.38
C SER A 99 10.69 5.84 -10.20
N CYS A 100 10.19 6.99 -9.73
CA CYS A 100 9.19 7.79 -10.46
C CYS A 100 9.72 8.43 -11.75
N HIS A 101 11.03 8.67 -11.87
CA HIS A 101 11.62 9.12 -13.14
C HIS A 101 11.64 7.96 -14.15
N PHE A 102 12.08 6.79 -13.71
CA PHE A 102 12.06 5.56 -14.50
C PHE A 102 10.64 5.15 -14.94
N GLN A 103 9.61 5.40 -14.12
CA GLN A 103 8.19 5.18 -14.47
C GLN A 103 7.74 5.99 -15.71
N LEU A 104 8.38 7.13 -15.97
CA LEU A 104 8.10 8.00 -17.12
C LEU A 104 8.95 7.66 -18.35
N MET A 105 10.05 6.92 -18.17
CA MET A 105 10.86 6.38 -19.27
C MET A 105 10.15 5.18 -19.91
N THR A 106 9.06 5.42 -20.67
CA THR A 106 8.27 4.36 -21.32
C THR A 106 9.09 3.42 -22.21
N ASN A 107 10.16 3.93 -22.82
CA ASN A 107 11.05 3.12 -23.67
C ASN A 107 11.82 2.05 -22.89
N LEU A 108 12.07 2.26 -21.58
CA LEU A 108 12.80 1.30 -20.76
C LEU A 108 11.99 0.05 -20.46
N SER A 109 10.73 0.22 -20.02
CA SER A 109 9.86 -0.92 -19.74
C SER A 109 9.73 -1.81 -20.96
N ASP A 110 9.48 -1.20 -22.12
CA ASP A 110 9.16 -1.91 -23.34
C ASP A 110 10.43 -2.58 -23.93
N ALA A 111 11.60 -1.92 -23.85
CA ALA A 111 12.86 -2.49 -24.30
C ALA A 111 13.34 -3.68 -23.45
N LEU A 112 13.22 -3.62 -22.11
CA LEU A 112 13.57 -4.75 -21.24
C LEU A 112 12.54 -5.89 -21.35
N LEU A 113 11.25 -5.56 -21.35
CA LEU A 113 10.15 -6.53 -21.37
C LEU A 113 10.17 -7.38 -22.64
N LEU A 114 10.24 -6.73 -23.80
CA LEU A 114 10.10 -7.37 -25.12
C LEU A 114 11.33 -8.21 -25.51
N ARG A 115 12.43 -8.10 -24.75
CA ARG A 115 13.67 -8.88 -24.97
C ARG A 115 13.87 -9.99 -23.96
N VAL A 116 13.51 -9.77 -22.68
CA VAL A 116 13.67 -10.79 -21.63
C VAL A 116 12.54 -11.82 -21.62
N THR A 117 11.34 -11.50 -22.11
CA THR A 117 10.24 -12.48 -22.27
C THR A 117 10.49 -13.56 -23.33
N ASN A 118 11.61 -13.51 -24.07
CA ASN A 118 11.96 -14.54 -25.04
C ASN A 118 12.54 -15.79 -24.32
N LYS A 119 11.94 -16.97 -24.55
CA LYS A 119 12.09 -18.20 -23.74
C LYS A 119 13.48 -18.89 -23.77
N SER A 120 14.54 -18.21 -24.18
CA SER A 120 15.89 -18.75 -24.35
C SER A 120 16.96 -18.13 -23.43
N ILE A 121 16.55 -17.28 -22.48
CA ILE A 121 17.46 -16.51 -21.62
C ILE A 121 17.65 -17.20 -20.25
N PRO A 122 18.86 -17.22 -19.66
CA PRO A 122 19.11 -17.77 -18.32
C PRO A 122 18.38 -17.04 -17.19
N ASN A 123 18.01 -17.81 -16.15
CA ASN A 123 17.27 -17.35 -14.96
C ASN A 123 17.85 -16.09 -14.27
N GLN A 124 19.15 -15.81 -14.39
CA GLN A 124 19.80 -14.64 -13.78
C GLN A 124 19.29 -13.30 -14.37
N TYR A 125 19.08 -13.22 -15.69
CA TYR A 125 18.60 -11.99 -16.35
C TYR A 125 17.12 -11.73 -16.04
N PHE A 126 16.34 -12.80 -15.96
CA PHE A 126 14.97 -12.73 -15.47
C PHE A 126 14.92 -12.13 -14.07
N PHE A 127 15.76 -12.59 -13.12
CA PHE A 127 15.82 -12.00 -11.78
C PHE A 127 16.07 -10.48 -11.83
N TYR A 128 17.11 -10.02 -12.53
CA TYR A 128 17.40 -8.59 -12.61
C TYR A 128 16.21 -7.80 -13.16
N VAL A 129 15.65 -8.24 -14.28
CA VAL A 129 14.57 -7.51 -14.96
C VAL A 129 13.29 -7.50 -14.13
N TYR A 130 12.92 -8.60 -13.47
CA TYR A 130 11.78 -8.59 -12.55
C TYR A 130 12.03 -7.73 -11.30
N SER A 131 13.26 -7.67 -10.79
CA SER A 131 13.62 -6.83 -9.64
C SER A 131 13.55 -5.34 -10.01
N ILE A 132 14.10 -4.98 -11.17
CA ILE A 132 13.99 -3.65 -11.79
C ILE A 132 12.52 -3.29 -12.04
N PHE A 133 11.71 -4.23 -12.52
CA PHE A 133 10.27 -4.03 -12.69
C PHE A 133 9.51 -3.90 -11.36
N GLY A 134 9.92 -4.60 -10.30
CA GLY A 134 9.38 -4.40 -8.95
C GLY A 134 9.71 -3.02 -8.36
N GLU A 135 10.84 -2.43 -8.75
CA GLU A 135 11.23 -1.07 -8.37
C GLU A 135 10.53 0.02 -9.18
N ILE A 136 10.31 -0.22 -10.48
CA ILE A 136 9.82 0.79 -11.42
C ILE A 136 8.30 0.69 -11.61
N LEU A 137 7.76 -0.47 -11.95
CA LEU A 137 6.42 -0.54 -12.50
C LEU A 137 5.35 -0.30 -11.44
N SER A 138 4.30 0.42 -11.83
CA SER A 138 3.08 0.51 -11.04
C SER A 138 2.41 -0.86 -10.93
N GLU A 139 1.60 -1.06 -9.89
CA GLU A 139 0.90 -2.34 -9.68
C GLU A 139 -0.09 -2.69 -10.80
N GLU A 140 -0.53 -1.72 -11.60
CA GLU A 140 -1.33 -1.98 -12.81
C GLU A 140 -0.49 -2.66 -13.90
N LYS A 141 0.71 -2.15 -14.20
CA LYS A 141 1.63 -2.77 -15.17
C LYS A 141 2.25 -4.06 -14.65
N SER A 142 2.41 -4.21 -13.34
CA SER A 142 2.90 -5.48 -12.76
C SER A 142 1.92 -6.65 -12.92
N LYS A 143 0.66 -6.41 -13.30
CA LYS A 143 -0.31 -7.47 -13.65
C LYS A 143 -0.13 -7.99 -15.07
N GLU A 144 0.33 -7.14 -15.98
CA GLU A 144 0.61 -7.50 -17.39
C GLU A 144 1.89 -8.34 -17.48
N LEU A 145 2.84 -8.10 -16.58
CA LEU A 145 3.87 -9.05 -16.20
C LEU A 145 3.25 -10.19 -15.39
N GLU A 146 2.79 -11.23 -16.08
CA GLU A 146 2.52 -12.51 -15.44
C GLU A 146 3.80 -13.00 -14.74
N PHE A 147 3.92 -12.76 -13.43
CA PHE A 147 4.86 -13.45 -12.56
C PHE A 147 4.39 -14.90 -12.44
N THR A 148 4.62 -15.70 -13.49
CA THR A 148 4.11 -17.07 -13.56
C THR A 148 4.68 -17.91 -12.42
N ASP A 149 3.98 -19.00 -12.08
CA ASP A 149 4.41 -19.84 -10.96
C ASP A 149 5.80 -20.44 -11.21
N ASP A 150 6.13 -20.74 -12.48
CA ASP A 150 7.47 -21.13 -12.93
C ASP A 150 8.55 -20.10 -12.56
N MET A 151 8.23 -18.81 -12.63
CA MET A 151 9.16 -17.71 -12.38
C MET A 151 9.37 -17.47 -10.88
N GLY A 152 8.31 -17.57 -10.08
CA GLY A 152 8.40 -17.56 -8.62
C GLY A 152 9.22 -18.75 -8.10
N ASN A 153 8.93 -19.95 -8.61
CA ASN A 153 9.70 -21.15 -8.32
C ASN A 153 11.16 -21.01 -8.76
N GLY A 154 11.42 -20.42 -9.93
CA GLY A 154 12.77 -20.14 -10.44
C GLY A 154 13.56 -19.17 -9.54
N TYR A 155 12.93 -18.11 -9.04
CA TYR A 155 13.56 -17.18 -8.09
C TYR A 155 13.94 -17.89 -6.78
N PHE A 156 12.99 -18.58 -6.14
CA PHE A 156 13.26 -19.27 -4.89
C PHE A 156 14.26 -20.42 -5.06
N ALA A 157 14.25 -21.15 -6.18
CA ALA A 157 15.26 -22.15 -6.48
C ALA A 157 16.67 -21.54 -6.63
N MET A 158 16.80 -20.35 -7.25
CA MET A 158 18.08 -19.66 -7.34
C MET A 158 18.55 -19.14 -5.98
N LEU A 159 17.65 -18.58 -5.16
CA LEU A 159 17.96 -18.15 -3.80
C LEU A 159 18.41 -19.34 -2.93
N GLU A 160 17.70 -20.46 -3.01
CA GLU A 160 18.02 -21.74 -2.34
C GLU A 160 19.38 -22.28 -2.77
N GLN A 161 19.67 -22.35 -4.08
CA GLN A 161 20.98 -22.75 -4.60
C GLN A 161 22.11 -21.83 -4.15
N THR A 162 21.89 -20.50 -4.15
CA THR A 162 22.87 -19.51 -3.71
C THR A 162 23.14 -19.63 -2.21
N TRP A 163 22.10 -19.90 -1.43
CA TRP A 163 22.18 -20.10 0.02
C TRP A 163 22.94 -21.37 0.42
N GLN A 164 22.77 -22.47 -0.32
CA GLN A 164 23.47 -23.73 -0.06
C GLN A 164 24.96 -23.71 -0.47
N GLN A 165 25.40 -22.76 -1.29
CA GLN A 165 26.82 -22.66 -1.68
C GLN A 165 27.70 -22.08 -0.56
N PRO A 166 28.90 -22.64 -0.30
CA PRO A 166 29.82 -22.12 0.73
C PRO A 166 30.22 -20.66 0.53
N SER A 167 30.30 -20.20 -0.72
CA SER A 167 30.62 -18.82 -1.09
C SER A 167 29.46 -17.85 -0.91
N LYS A 168 28.24 -18.34 -0.66
CA LYS A 168 26.98 -17.56 -0.63
C LYS A 168 26.77 -16.69 -1.88
N THR A 169 27.31 -17.14 -3.02
CA THR A 169 27.29 -16.45 -4.31
C THR A 169 27.02 -17.41 -5.45
N TYR A 170 26.21 -16.98 -6.43
CA TYR A 170 25.89 -17.73 -7.64
C TYR A 170 26.09 -16.80 -8.84
N LYS A 171 27.09 -17.09 -9.70
CA LYS A 171 27.41 -16.29 -10.90
C LYS A 171 27.40 -14.77 -10.63
N HIS A 172 28.19 -14.35 -9.64
CA HIS A 172 28.33 -12.96 -9.16
C HIS A 172 27.16 -12.40 -8.32
N LEU A 173 25.97 -13.02 -8.31
CA LEU A 173 24.88 -12.62 -7.40
C LEU A 173 25.14 -13.14 -5.98
N THR A 174 25.02 -12.27 -4.97
CA THR A 174 25.09 -12.65 -3.54
C THR A 174 23.69 -12.90 -2.97
N VAL A 175 23.57 -13.70 -1.89
CA VAL A 175 22.29 -13.84 -1.16
C VAL A 175 21.74 -12.48 -0.72
N SER A 176 22.60 -11.53 -0.33
CA SER A 176 22.17 -10.18 0.06
C SER A 176 21.50 -9.40 -1.07
N VAL A 177 22.02 -9.48 -2.31
CA VAL A 177 21.43 -8.83 -3.49
C VAL A 177 20.07 -9.44 -3.82
N LEU A 178 19.95 -10.77 -3.77
CA LEU A 178 18.69 -11.49 -4.00
C LEU A 178 17.62 -11.07 -2.97
N LEU A 179 17.97 -11.10 -1.68
CA LEU A 179 17.06 -10.69 -0.59
C LEU A 179 16.66 -9.21 -0.69
N ARG A 180 17.58 -8.31 -1.04
CA ARG A 180 17.31 -6.87 -1.22
C ARG A 180 16.30 -6.62 -2.35
N ALA A 181 16.44 -7.34 -3.47
CA ALA A 181 15.46 -7.29 -4.55
C ALA A 181 14.10 -7.89 -4.16
N PHE A 182 14.09 -9.01 -3.43
CA PHE A 182 12.85 -9.63 -2.98
C PHE A 182 12.12 -8.78 -1.91
N LEU A 183 12.83 -7.98 -1.12
CA LEU A 183 12.22 -6.97 -0.24
C LEU A 183 11.39 -5.94 -1.04
N THR A 184 11.82 -5.57 -2.24
CA THR A 184 11.01 -4.70 -3.11
C THR A 184 9.82 -5.45 -3.68
N LEU A 185 10.02 -6.65 -4.22
CA LEU A 185 8.95 -7.48 -4.78
C LEU A 185 7.86 -7.79 -3.75
N SER A 186 8.22 -8.11 -2.50
CA SER A 186 7.29 -8.43 -1.41
C SER A 186 6.34 -7.29 -1.02
N LYS A 187 6.60 -6.05 -1.46
CA LYS A 187 5.73 -4.88 -1.21
C LYS A 187 4.59 -4.74 -2.21
N ASN A 188 4.68 -5.43 -3.35
CA ASN A 188 3.60 -5.55 -4.34
C ASN A 188 2.51 -6.49 -3.81
N GLU A 189 1.22 -6.18 -4.01
CA GLU A 189 0.13 -6.98 -3.44
C GLU A 189 0.06 -8.46 -3.89
N PHE A 190 0.59 -8.81 -5.07
CA PHE A 190 0.49 -10.18 -5.62
C PHE A 190 1.57 -11.15 -5.09
N ILE A 191 2.75 -10.63 -4.75
CA ILE A 191 3.90 -11.46 -4.36
C ILE A 191 3.72 -12.16 -2.99
N PRO A 192 3.14 -11.53 -1.95
CA PRO A 192 2.82 -12.20 -0.69
C PRO A 192 1.92 -13.43 -0.85
N GLN A 193 0.89 -13.36 -1.70
CA GLN A 193 -0.01 -14.49 -1.93
C GLN A 193 0.75 -15.66 -2.56
N LYS A 194 1.49 -15.41 -3.66
CA LYS A 194 2.29 -16.45 -4.33
C LYS A 194 3.38 -17.03 -3.44
N THR A 195 3.91 -16.25 -2.50
CA THR A 195 4.87 -16.72 -1.48
C THR A 195 4.20 -17.66 -0.47
N ALA A 196 2.95 -17.38 -0.09
CA ALA A 196 2.15 -18.27 0.76
C ALA A 196 1.80 -19.57 0.02
N ASP A 197 1.30 -19.46 -1.21
CA ASP A 197 0.83 -20.60 -2.02
C ASP A 197 1.97 -21.58 -2.35
N SER A 198 3.18 -21.07 -2.62
CA SER A 198 4.37 -21.87 -2.90
C SER A 198 5.05 -22.46 -1.64
N ASN A 199 4.57 -22.13 -0.44
CA ASN A 199 5.13 -22.55 0.85
C ASN A 199 6.64 -22.25 1.02
N LYS A 200 7.15 -21.22 0.33
CA LYS A 200 8.57 -20.84 0.36
C LYS A 200 8.96 -19.96 1.56
N LEU A 201 8.01 -19.65 2.43
CA LEU A 201 8.24 -18.91 3.68
C LEU A 201 9.30 -19.58 4.58
N CYS A 202 9.29 -20.91 4.73
CA CYS A 202 10.25 -21.63 5.58
C CYS A 202 11.72 -21.36 5.21
N LEU A 203 12.03 -21.31 3.91
CA LEU A 203 13.36 -20.99 3.39
C LEU A 203 13.83 -19.59 3.82
N LEU A 204 12.91 -18.62 3.87
CA LEU A 204 13.21 -17.29 4.39
C LEU A 204 13.43 -17.33 5.92
N LEU A 205 12.58 -18.06 6.66
CA LEU A 205 12.71 -18.17 8.12
C LEU A 205 14.07 -18.74 8.56
N GLU A 206 14.64 -19.67 7.79
CA GLU A 206 15.99 -20.21 8.00
C GLU A 206 17.11 -19.16 7.82
N MET A 207 16.95 -18.20 6.88
CA MET A 207 17.95 -17.16 6.60
C MET A 207 17.95 -15.99 7.59
N CYS A 208 16.98 -15.94 8.52
CA CYS A 208 16.81 -14.80 9.43
C CYS A 208 18.00 -14.55 10.37
N ASP A 209 18.75 -15.59 10.73
CA ASP A 209 19.91 -15.46 11.63
C ASP A 209 21.12 -14.86 10.93
N ASP A 210 21.35 -15.19 9.66
CA ASP A 210 22.48 -14.69 8.87
C ASP A 210 22.17 -13.36 8.16
N TYR A 211 20.91 -13.10 7.84
CA TYR A 211 20.48 -11.92 7.06
C TYR A 211 19.33 -11.16 7.72
N PRO A 212 19.61 -10.13 8.54
CA PRO A 212 18.58 -9.34 9.23
C PRO A 212 17.52 -8.70 8.32
N ILE A 213 17.87 -8.40 7.06
CA ILE A 213 16.93 -7.88 6.03
C ILE A 213 15.73 -8.81 5.81
N VAL A 214 15.84 -10.10 6.14
CA VAL A 214 14.73 -11.04 6.01
C VAL A 214 13.58 -10.69 6.97
N TYR A 215 13.86 -10.05 8.11
CA TYR A 215 12.78 -9.54 8.97
C TYR A 215 11.96 -8.44 8.29
N ASP A 216 12.58 -7.54 7.52
CA ASP A 216 11.86 -6.51 6.76
C ASP A 216 11.03 -7.13 5.61
N ILE A 217 11.53 -8.22 5.00
CA ILE A 217 10.80 -9.03 4.02
C ILE A 217 9.58 -9.68 4.67
N ILE A 218 9.77 -10.38 5.79
CA ILE A 218 8.69 -11.03 6.54
C ILE A 218 7.62 -10.03 6.96
N TRP A 219 8.02 -8.81 7.33
CA TRP A 219 7.08 -7.74 7.66
C TRP A 219 6.29 -7.24 6.44
N ALA A 220 6.94 -7.06 5.29
CA ALA A 220 6.25 -6.70 4.05
C ALA A 220 5.26 -7.79 3.61
N LEU A 221 5.63 -9.07 3.77
CA LEU A 221 4.78 -10.22 3.50
C LEU A 221 3.62 -10.37 4.50
N SER A 222 3.81 -10.02 5.79
CA SER A 222 2.81 -10.23 6.85
C SER A 222 1.58 -9.31 6.78
N PHE A 223 1.53 -8.40 5.81
CA PHE A 223 0.28 -7.72 5.43
C PHE A 223 -0.72 -8.65 4.71
N ASN A 224 -0.29 -9.83 4.23
CA ASN A 224 -1.15 -10.87 3.67
C ASN A 224 -1.61 -11.87 4.75
N LYS A 225 -2.91 -12.22 4.78
CA LYS A 225 -3.52 -13.05 5.83
C LYS A 225 -3.01 -14.49 5.87
N ASP A 226 -2.71 -15.08 4.74
CA ASP A 226 -2.25 -16.47 4.65
C ASP A 226 -0.81 -16.59 5.14
N ILE A 227 0.05 -15.61 4.79
CA ILE A 227 1.38 -15.44 5.42
C ILE A 227 1.24 -15.30 6.93
N GLN A 228 0.33 -14.46 7.44
CA GLN A 228 0.15 -14.34 8.88
C GLN A 228 -0.28 -15.66 9.53
N GLN A 229 -1.13 -16.46 8.88
CA GLN A 229 -1.54 -17.77 9.38
C GLN A 229 -0.35 -18.73 9.41
N GLN A 230 0.46 -18.80 8.35
CA GLN A 230 1.67 -19.63 8.30
C GLN A 230 2.68 -19.23 9.39
N LEU A 231 2.91 -17.93 9.59
CA LEU A 231 3.77 -17.40 10.66
C LEU A 231 3.26 -17.77 12.06
N ARG A 232 1.95 -17.54 12.34
CA ARG A 232 1.32 -17.92 13.62
C ARG A 232 1.40 -19.42 13.90
N SER A 233 1.34 -20.26 12.86
CA SER A 233 1.50 -21.73 12.98
C SER A 233 2.93 -22.17 13.30
N ASN A 234 3.95 -21.34 13.03
CA ASN A 234 5.35 -21.65 13.35
C ASN A 234 5.70 -21.23 14.79
N ALA A 235 5.33 -22.07 15.76
CA ALA A 235 5.57 -21.80 17.19
C ALA A 235 7.04 -21.53 17.57
N PRO A 236 8.06 -22.22 17.02
CA PRO A 236 9.47 -21.86 17.22
C PRO A 236 9.79 -20.42 16.78
N PHE A 237 9.35 -20.03 15.59
CA PHE A 237 9.59 -18.68 15.06
C PHE A 237 8.85 -17.61 15.87
N MET A 238 7.60 -17.85 16.24
CA MET A 238 6.84 -16.94 17.12
C MET A 238 7.54 -16.73 18.48
N SER A 239 8.10 -17.79 19.05
CA SER A 239 8.86 -17.71 20.31
C SER A 239 10.13 -16.87 20.14
N LYS A 240 10.85 -17.05 19.02
CA LYS A 240 12.02 -16.27 18.63
C LYS A 240 11.70 -14.78 18.44
N LEU A 241 10.60 -14.43 17.77
CA LEU A 241 10.14 -13.03 17.63
C LEU A 241 9.91 -12.37 19.00
N ILE A 242 9.15 -13.03 19.88
CA ILE A 242 8.84 -12.51 21.22
C ILE A 242 10.10 -12.33 22.08
N GLN A 243 11.11 -13.20 21.90
CA GLN A 243 12.40 -13.06 22.54
C GLN A 243 13.19 -11.87 21.98
N LEU A 244 13.30 -11.74 20.65
CA LEU A 244 14.05 -10.68 19.98
C LEU A 244 13.49 -9.28 20.27
N ALA A 245 12.16 -9.13 20.29
CA ALA A 245 11.51 -7.87 20.68
C ALA A 245 11.97 -7.37 22.07
N LYS A 246 12.21 -8.30 23.01
CA LYS A 246 12.60 -8.00 24.40
C LYS A 246 14.11 -7.90 24.63
N GLN A 247 14.91 -8.63 23.86
CA GLN A 247 16.34 -8.86 24.15
C GLN A 247 17.32 -8.33 23.09
N SER A 248 16.86 -7.99 21.88
CA SER A 248 17.75 -7.44 20.85
C SER A 248 18.28 -6.07 21.27
N GLU A 249 19.59 -5.88 21.25
CA GLU A 249 20.22 -4.56 21.43
C GLU A 249 20.01 -3.66 20.21
N ASN A 250 19.94 -4.26 19.01
CA ASN A 250 19.74 -3.54 17.75
C ASN A 250 18.30 -3.00 17.66
N GLU A 251 18.19 -1.68 17.76
CA GLU A 251 16.92 -0.96 17.73
C GLU A 251 16.15 -1.14 16.43
N GLN A 252 16.82 -1.09 15.26
CA GLN A 252 16.14 -1.27 13.98
C GLN A 252 15.49 -2.65 13.88
N ILE A 253 16.20 -3.69 14.34
CA ILE A 253 15.64 -5.05 14.42
C ILE A 253 14.43 -5.06 15.35
N ARG A 254 14.51 -4.52 16.57
CA ARG A 254 13.36 -4.45 17.50
C ARG A 254 12.13 -3.84 16.82
N LYS A 255 12.27 -2.66 16.20
CA LYS A 255 11.16 -1.95 15.54
C LYS A 255 10.54 -2.77 14.39
N THR A 256 11.36 -3.46 13.59
CA THR A 256 10.87 -4.40 12.56
C THR A 256 10.16 -5.61 13.17
N ILE A 257 10.68 -6.20 14.27
CA ILE A 257 10.02 -7.30 14.98
C ILE A 257 8.66 -6.85 15.56
N ASP A 258 8.60 -5.67 16.19
CA ASP A 258 7.35 -5.11 16.74
C ASP A 258 6.30 -4.92 15.63
N GLY A 259 6.72 -4.45 14.44
CA GLY A 259 5.87 -4.35 13.26
C GLY A 259 5.36 -5.71 12.73
N ILE A 260 6.19 -6.76 12.78
CA ILE A 260 5.75 -8.13 12.47
C ILE A 260 4.72 -8.59 13.51
N LEU A 261 5.04 -8.47 14.80
CA LEU A 261 4.17 -8.91 15.89
C LEU A 261 2.83 -8.20 15.88
N TRP A 262 2.81 -6.90 15.55
CA TRP A 262 1.61 -6.12 15.28
C TRP A 262 0.78 -6.77 14.16
N ASN A 263 1.33 -6.95 12.96
CA ASN A 263 0.60 -7.61 11.87
C ASN A 263 0.11 -9.04 12.20
N LEU A 264 0.76 -9.71 13.18
CA LEU A 264 0.38 -11.04 13.67
C LEU A 264 -0.62 -11.02 14.85
N GLU A 265 -0.96 -9.87 15.40
CA GLU A 265 -2.05 -9.75 16.37
C GLU A 265 -3.40 -10.06 15.70
N LEU A 266 -4.34 -10.65 16.45
CA LEU A 266 -5.64 -11.07 15.89
C LEU A 266 -6.72 -9.99 16.00
N ASN A 267 -6.63 -9.10 17.01
CA ASN A 267 -7.66 -8.12 17.34
C ASN A 267 -7.05 -6.81 17.87
N HIS A 268 -6.54 -5.94 17.00
CA HIS A 268 -6.19 -4.57 17.38
C HIS A 268 -7.38 -3.79 17.94
N GLU A 269 -8.62 -4.19 17.63
CA GLU A 269 -9.83 -3.59 18.17
C GLU A 269 -9.88 -3.59 19.71
N ASN A 270 -9.24 -4.58 20.35
CA ASN A 270 -9.18 -4.73 21.80
C ASN A 270 -8.15 -3.84 22.50
N HIS A 271 -7.33 -3.06 21.77
CA HIS A 271 -6.61 -1.96 22.41
C HIS A 271 -7.63 -1.03 23.09
N PRO A 272 -7.58 -0.89 24.42
CA PRO A 272 -8.58 -0.12 25.13
C PRO A 272 -8.41 1.35 24.75
N ILE A 273 -9.36 1.88 23.98
CA ILE A 273 -9.57 3.32 23.87
C ILE A 273 -9.78 3.79 25.31
N ASP A 274 -8.82 4.53 25.87
CA ASP A 274 -8.86 4.93 27.27
C ASP A 274 -9.90 6.04 27.47
N ASP A 275 -11.17 5.64 27.55
CA ASP A 275 -12.34 6.49 27.75
C ASP A 275 -12.27 7.31 29.05
N LYS A 276 -11.33 7.01 29.96
CA LYS A 276 -11.02 7.86 31.12
C LYS A 276 -10.41 9.21 30.72
N HIS A 277 -9.86 9.32 29.51
CA HIS A 277 -9.42 10.58 28.91
C HIS A 277 -10.12 10.83 27.58
N ASN A 278 -11.41 11.19 27.66
CA ASN A 278 -12.27 11.64 26.55
C ASN A 278 -11.86 13.04 25.98
N LYS A 279 -10.56 13.30 25.88
CA LYS A 279 -9.90 14.45 25.28
C LYS A 279 -8.92 13.93 24.23
N LYS A 280 -9.35 13.93 22.97
CA LYS A 280 -8.43 13.79 21.82
C LYS A 280 -7.34 14.87 21.94
N VAL A 281 -6.11 14.44 22.20
CA VAL A 281 -4.98 15.32 22.54
C VAL A 281 -4.53 16.12 21.31
N PHE A 282 -4.70 15.55 20.13
CA PHE A 282 -4.29 16.12 18.86
C PHE A 282 -5.49 16.30 17.92
N ASP A 283 -5.42 17.32 17.07
CA ASP A 283 -6.36 17.55 15.99
C ASP A 283 -5.93 16.82 14.72
N ILE A 284 -4.61 16.72 14.50
CA ILE A 284 -3.98 16.17 13.30
C ILE A 284 -2.78 15.31 13.71
N MET A 285 -2.68 14.10 13.16
CA MET A 285 -1.43 13.36 13.01
C MET A 285 -0.92 13.52 11.58
N ILE A 286 0.38 13.77 11.41
CA ILE A 286 1.05 13.73 10.10
C ILE A 286 1.77 12.39 9.97
N SER A 287 1.29 11.55 9.06
CA SER A 287 1.94 10.32 8.63
C SER A 287 2.76 10.61 7.37
N TYR A 288 4.07 10.32 7.40
CA TYR A 288 5.01 10.66 6.33
C TYR A 288 6.23 9.71 6.32
N SER A 289 6.95 9.62 5.20
CA SER A 289 8.26 8.95 5.18
C SER A 289 9.36 9.94 5.54
N HIS A 290 10.38 9.50 6.28
CA HIS A 290 11.45 10.38 6.73
C HIS A 290 12.26 11.03 5.59
N LYS A 291 12.16 10.53 4.35
CA LYS A 291 12.73 11.17 3.17
C LYS A 291 12.11 12.56 2.91
N GLU A 292 10.86 12.78 3.26
CA GLU A 292 10.14 14.06 3.13
C GLU A 292 10.17 14.94 4.40
N LYS A 293 11.00 14.60 5.41
CA LYS A 293 11.07 15.29 6.73
C LYS A 293 11.16 16.81 6.64
N VAL A 294 11.87 17.37 5.65
CA VAL A 294 12.02 18.82 5.48
C VAL A 294 10.68 19.49 5.18
N VAL A 295 9.94 19.00 4.19
CA VAL A 295 8.64 19.55 3.77
C VAL A 295 7.58 19.29 4.84
N CYS A 296 7.55 18.09 5.42
CA CYS A 296 6.63 17.77 6.51
C CYS A 296 6.85 18.65 7.75
N LYS A 297 8.08 19.07 8.04
CA LYS A 297 8.39 20.04 9.11
C LYS A 297 7.87 21.45 8.79
N GLN A 298 7.88 21.87 7.53
CA GLN A 298 7.27 23.14 7.11
C GLN A 298 5.75 23.09 7.28
N ILE A 299 5.10 22.01 6.81
CA ILE A 299 3.66 21.79 6.95
C ILE A 299 3.24 21.77 8.43
N TYR A 300 3.98 21.05 9.27
CA TYR A 300 3.79 21.04 10.73
C TYR A 300 3.81 22.45 11.31
N ASN A 301 4.83 23.25 11.00
CA ASN A 301 4.96 24.61 11.53
C ASN A 301 3.78 25.51 11.14
N GLU A 302 3.31 25.44 9.90
CA GLU A 302 2.16 26.23 9.45
C GLU A 302 0.83 25.75 10.06
N LEU A 303 0.65 24.45 10.28
CA LEU A 303 -0.53 23.93 10.99
C LEU A 303 -0.54 24.33 12.48
N ILE A 304 0.61 24.34 13.14
CA ILE A 304 0.75 24.86 14.52
C ILE A 304 0.42 26.36 14.55
N LYS A 305 0.95 27.17 13.62
CA LYS A 305 0.60 28.60 13.49
C LYS A 305 -0.90 28.83 13.23
N ALA A 306 -1.54 27.94 12.47
CA ALA A 306 -2.97 27.96 12.21
C ALA A 306 -3.83 27.48 13.41
N GLY A 307 -3.21 27.16 14.54
CA GLY A 307 -3.89 26.82 15.80
C GLY A 307 -4.31 25.36 15.94
N TYR A 308 -3.78 24.44 15.12
CA TYR A 308 -4.00 23.01 15.29
C TYR A 308 -3.02 22.41 16.29
N ARG A 309 -3.48 21.45 17.11
CA ARG A 309 -2.60 20.57 17.89
C ARG A 309 -2.15 19.44 16.96
N VAL A 310 -0.90 19.49 16.53
CA VAL A 310 -0.36 18.53 15.55
C VAL A 310 0.60 17.56 16.24
N TRP A 311 0.44 16.28 15.94
CA TRP A 311 1.39 15.23 16.25
C TRP A 311 2.15 14.82 14.98
N ILE A 312 3.46 14.61 15.11
CA ILE A 312 4.34 14.09 14.05
C ILE A 312 5.57 13.46 14.71
N ASP A 313 6.05 12.32 14.22
CA ASP A 313 7.33 11.77 14.64
C ASP A 313 8.48 12.38 13.84
N PHE A 314 9.22 13.33 14.43
CA PHE A 314 10.43 13.84 13.81
C PHE A 314 11.65 12.93 14.01
N ASP A 315 11.74 12.22 15.13
CA ASP A 315 13.02 11.73 15.65
C ASP A 315 13.14 10.20 15.61
N GLN A 316 12.28 9.54 14.81
CA GLN A 316 12.20 8.09 14.64
C GLN A 316 11.93 7.39 15.98
N MET A 317 10.69 7.47 16.47
CA MET A 317 10.17 6.90 17.72
C MET A 317 11.10 5.84 18.33
N HIS A 318 11.68 6.11 19.50
CA HIS A 318 12.52 5.14 20.21
C HIS A 318 11.66 4.36 21.21
N GLY A 319 11.93 3.06 21.38
CA GLY A 319 11.08 2.15 22.18
C GLY A 319 9.98 1.48 21.33
N ASN A 320 8.81 1.22 21.92
CA ASN A 320 7.70 0.56 21.20
C ASN A 320 7.02 1.53 20.24
N VAL A 321 7.46 1.49 18.98
CA VAL A 321 6.95 2.32 17.87
C VAL A 321 5.48 2.06 17.63
N MET A 322 5.03 0.81 17.70
CA MET A 322 3.66 0.43 17.37
C MET A 322 2.65 0.94 18.42
N ASP A 323 3.02 0.96 19.70
CA ASP A 323 2.22 1.59 20.76
C ASP A 323 2.09 3.10 20.57
N ALA A 324 3.20 3.79 20.31
CA ALA A 324 3.21 5.24 20.15
C ALA A 324 2.48 5.69 18.87
N MET A 325 2.63 4.93 17.78
CA MET A 325 1.84 5.04 16.55
C MET A 325 0.34 4.88 16.84
N THR A 326 -0.03 3.84 17.58
CA THR A 326 -1.42 3.55 17.98
C THR A 326 -2.02 4.69 18.77
N GLN A 327 -1.32 5.17 19.80
CA GLN A 327 -1.74 6.31 20.61
C GLN A 327 -1.90 7.59 19.78
N ALA A 328 -0.98 7.87 18.85
CA ALA A 328 -1.05 9.04 17.98
C ALA A 328 -2.30 9.01 17.07
N ILE A 329 -2.60 7.86 16.46
CA ILE A 329 -3.79 7.66 15.61
C ILE A 329 -5.07 7.75 16.46
N GLU A 330 -5.09 7.14 17.64
CA GLU A 330 -6.27 7.11 18.51
C GLU A 330 -6.58 8.45 19.16
N GLN A 331 -5.57 9.25 19.50
CA GLN A 331 -5.72 10.58 20.09
C GLN A 331 -5.92 11.70 19.04
N SER A 332 -5.85 11.38 17.74
CA SER A 332 -6.04 12.32 16.63
C SER A 332 -7.44 12.25 16.01
N ASN A 333 -7.95 13.39 15.54
CA ASN A 333 -9.17 13.45 14.73
C ASN A 333 -8.91 13.13 13.25
N THR A 334 -7.80 13.64 12.72
CA THR A 334 -7.44 13.57 11.30
C THR A 334 -6.04 13.00 11.15
N VAL A 335 -5.82 12.16 10.15
CA VAL A 335 -4.49 11.73 9.71
C VAL A 335 -4.22 12.35 8.34
N VAL A 336 -3.20 13.20 8.26
CA VAL A 336 -2.68 13.72 6.99
C VAL A 336 -1.66 12.72 6.46
N MET A 337 -1.93 12.13 5.30
CA MET A 337 -1.05 11.15 4.66
C MET A 337 -0.19 11.86 3.61
N CYS A 338 1.11 11.94 3.86
CA CYS A 338 2.09 12.60 3.00
C CYS A 338 2.60 11.62 1.93
N MET A 339 1.91 11.56 0.81
CA MET A 339 2.12 10.55 -0.24
C MET A 339 3.38 10.83 -1.07
N SER A 340 4.20 9.80 -1.19
CA SER A 340 5.36 9.65 -2.07
C SER A 340 5.60 8.17 -2.35
N GLU A 341 6.49 7.84 -3.28
CA GLU A 341 6.94 6.46 -3.52
C GLU A 341 7.59 5.86 -2.26
N GLN A 342 8.32 6.67 -1.49
CA GLN A 342 8.96 6.26 -0.25
C GLN A 342 7.94 6.03 0.87
N TYR A 343 6.83 6.78 0.88
CA TYR A 343 5.68 6.51 1.74
C TYR A 343 5.03 5.16 1.37
N ARG A 344 4.78 4.91 0.08
CA ARG A 344 4.20 3.65 -0.42
C ARG A 344 5.09 2.42 -0.13
N LYS A 345 6.41 2.59 -0.19
CA LYS A 345 7.41 1.54 0.10
C LYS A 345 7.70 1.33 1.58
N SER A 346 7.13 2.11 2.50
CA SER A 346 7.40 2.04 3.94
C SER A 346 6.39 1.16 4.68
N ASN A 347 6.87 0.12 5.36
CA ASN A 347 6.03 -0.77 6.18
C ASN A 347 5.39 -0.01 7.37
N TYR A 348 6.09 0.96 7.97
CA TYR A 348 5.51 1.84 9.01
C TYR A 348 4.34 2.65 8.45
N CYS A 349 4.55 3.33 7.32
CA CYS A 349 3.50 4.15 6.71
C CYS A 349 2.30 3.31 6.25
N ARG A 350 2.53 2.08 5.79
CA ARG A 350 1.48 1.11 5.48
C ARG A 350 0.68 0.70 6.73
N ALA A 351 1.36 0.39 7.84
CA ALA A 351 0.71 0.07 9.11
C ALA A 351 -0.09 1.25 9.66
N GLU A 352 0.48 2.46 9.67
CA GLU A 352 -0.19 3.71 10.05
C GLU A 352 -1.46 3.95 9.23
N ALA A 353 -1.36 3.88 7.90
CA ALA A 353 -2.46 4.11 6.98
C ALA A 353 -3.58 3.08 7.16
N GLN A 354 -3.23 1.80 7.25
CA GLN A 354 -4.19 0.73 7.48
C GLN A 354 -4.88 0.86 8.83
N TYR A 355 -4.15 1.20 9.89
CA TYR A 355 -4.74 1.36 11.22
C TYR A 355 -5.63 2.60 11.30
N ALA A 356 -5.21 3.74 10.73
CA ALA A 356 -6.03 4.94 10.61
C ALA A 356 -7.34 4.67 9.85
N PHE A 357 -7.27 3.90 8.76
CA PHE A 357 -8.44 3.46 7.99
C PHE A 357 -9.36 2.52 8.78
N GLN A 358 -8.80 1.51 9.46
CA GLN A 358 -9.55 0.59 10.34
C GLN A 358 -10.26 1.31 11.49
N ARG A 359 -9.60 2.32 12.09
CA ARG A 359 -10.16 3.15 13.17
C ARG A 359 -11.04 4.31 12.67
N GLU A 360 -11.50 4.26 11.42
CA GLU A 360 -12.38 5.24 10.74
C GLU A 360 -11.93 6.70 10.92
N ARG A 361 -10.61 6.94 10.97
CA ARG A 361 -10.05 8.30 11.12
C ARG A 361 -10.24 9.08 9.83
N LYS A 362 -10.42 10.40 9.93
CA LYS A 362 -10.47 11.25 8.75
C LYS A 362 -9.11 11.23 8.08
N ILE A 363 -9.01 10.66 6.90
CA ILE A 363 -7.79 10.68 6.08
C ILE A 363 -7.82 11.92 5.18
N VAL A 364 -6.74 12.69 5.17
CA VAL A 364 -6.51 13.81 4.24
C VAL A 364 -5.21 13.54 3.48
N PRO A 365 -5.28 13.02 2.24
CA PRO A 365 -4.10 12.75 1.44
C PRO A 365 -3.50 14.04 0.89
N ILE A 366 -2.17 14.15 0.89
CA ILE A 366 -1.43 15.21 0.19
C ILE A 366 -0.31 14.59 -0.64
N LEU A 367 -0.02 15.14 -1.82
CA LEU A 367 1.02 14.64 -2.71
C LEU A 367 2.28 15.50 -2.54
N LEU A 368 3.34 14.90 -1.99
CA LEU A 368 4.63 15.59 -1.77
C LEU A 368 5.68 15.30 -2.84
N GLN A 369 5.60 14.15 -3.52
CA GLN A 369 6.53 13.82 -4.60
C GLN A 369 5.95 14.18 -5.98
N LYS A 370 6.71 14.97 -6.76
CA LYS A 370 6.40 15.30 -8.16
C LYS A 370 6.28 14.02 -8.99
N GLN A 371 5.31 14.00 -9.92
CA GLN A 371 5.03 12.89 -10.85
C GLN A 371 4.60 11.55 -10.21
N TYR A 372 4.70 11.38 -8.90
CA TYR A 372 4.19 10.20 -8.21
C TYR A 372 2.66 10.10 -8.37
N LYS A 373 2.17 8.87 -8.59
CA LYS A 373 0.75 8.54 -8.59
C LYS A 373 0.51 7.41 -7.59
N PRO A 374 -0.46 7.54 -6.66
CA PRO A 374 -0.77 6.49 -5.74
C PRO A 374 -1.38 5.28 -6.46
N ASP A 375 -0.86 4.09 -6.16
CA ASP A 375 -1.31 2.80 -6.64
C ASP A 375 -1.38 1.77 -5.49
N GLY A 376 -1.79 0.54 -5.82
CA GLY A 376 -1.85 -0.60 -4.89
C GLY A 376 -2.56 -0.31 -3.57
N TRP A 377 -1.98 -0.81 -2.48
CA TRP A 377 -2.53 -0.69 -1.12
C TRP A 377 -2.85 0.76 -0.73
N LEU A 378 -2.06 1.73 -1.21
CA LEU A 378 -2.24 3.14 -0.89
C LEU A 378 -3.46 3.70 -1.64
N LEU A 379 -3.62 3.34 -2.91
CA LEU A 379 -4.79 3.70 -3.71
C LEU A 379 -6.08 3.10 -3.13
N PHE A 380 -6.05 1.89 -2.59
CA PHE A 380 -7.21 1.28 -1.92
C PHE A 380 -7.64 2.04 -0.66
N ILE A 381 -6.69 2.64 0.09
CA ILE A 381 -7.00 3.42 1.30
C ILE A 381 -7.54 4.81 0.96
N ILE A 382 -6.92 5.51 0.00
CA ILE A 382 -7.33 6.88 -0.36
C ILE A 382 -8.55 6.90 -1.31
N GLY A 383 -8.72 5.89 -2.16
CA GLY A 383 -9.81 5.77 -3.11
C GLY A 383 -10.04 7.02 -3.97
N GLN A 384 -11.21 7.65 -3.81
CA GLN A 384 -11.61 8.88 -4.50
C GLN A 384 -11.43 10.15 -3.66
N LEU A 385 -10.67 10.10 -2.55
CA LEU A 385 -10.36 11.30 -1.76
C LEU A 385 -9.57 12.29 -2.62
N LEU A 386 -10.01 13.55 -2.63
CA LEU A 386 -9.26 14.64 -3.23
C LEU A 386 -7.98 14.86 -2.40
N TYR A 387 -6.82 14.82 -3.08
CA TYR A 387 -5.54 15.16 -2.47
C TYR A 387 -5.09 16.57 -2.83
N VAL A 388 -4.36 17.20 -1.90
CA VAL A 388 -3.70 18.48 -2.17
C VAL A 388 -2.31 18.20 -2.74
N ASP A 389 -2.08 18.68 -3.96
CA ASP A 389 -0.79 18.52 -4.64
C ASP A 389 0.13 19.71 -4.33
N PHE A 390 1.18 19.45 -3.52
CA PHE A 390 2.19 20.44 -3.14
C PHE A 390 3.23 20.70 -4.24
N ASN A 391 3.21 19.94 -5.34
CA ASN A 391 4.07 20.15 -6.51
C ASN A 391 3.36 20.95 -7.62
N LYS A 392 2.03 21.08 -7.56
CA LYS A 392 1.21 21.83 -8.51
C LYS A 392 1.02 23.30 -8.15
N TYR A 393 1.11 23.65 -6.87
CA TYR A 393 0.86 25.00 -6.36
C TYR A 393 2.04 25.47 -5.51
N GLU A 394 2.22 26.80 -5.45
CA GLU A 394 3.08 27.43 -4.43
C GLU A 394 2.73 26.94 -3.02
N PHE A 395 3.74 26.76 -2.18
CA PHE A 395 3.59 26.13 -0.86
C PHE A 395 2.50 26.80 0.01
N SER A 396 2.43 28.13 0.00
CA SER A 396 1.39 28.89 0.71
C SER A 396 -0.03 28.54 0.22
N ARG A 397 -0.21 28.41 -1.10
CA ARG A 397 -1.49 28.04 -1.71
C ARG A 397 -1.85 26.58 -1.46
N ALA A 398 -0.88 25.68 -1.47
CA ALA A 398 -1.10 24.29 -1.07
C ALA A 398 -1.53 24.21 0.42
N MET A 399 -0.89 24.98 1.31
CA MET A 399 -1.28 25.07 2.72
C MET A 399 -2.68 25.65 2.94
N GLU A 400 -3.13 26.63 2.15
CA GLU A 400 -4.51 27.11 2.16
C GLU A 400 -5.52 26.01 1.80
N LEU A 401 -5.23 25.23 0.74
CA LEU A 401 -6.07 24.12 0.31
C LEU A 401 -6.13 23.02 1.36
N LEU A 402 -4.98 22.62 1.93
CA LEU A 402 -4.91 21.66 3.03
C LEU A 402 -5.72 22.16 4.24
N THR A 403 -5.56 23.42 4.62
CA THR A 403 -6.31 24.03 5.72
C THR A 403 -7.82 24.06 5.45
N LYS A 404 -8.23 24.24 4.19
CA LYS A 404 -9.65 24.17 3.79
C LYS A 404 -10.19 22.75 3.94
N GLU A 405 -9.48 21.74 3.45
CA GLU A 405 -9.89 20.33 3.60
C GLU A 405 -9.93 19.90 5.08
N LEU A 406 -9.00 20.38 5.89
CA LEU A 406 -9.01 20.19 7.35
C LEU A 406 -10.23 20.88 8.01
N LYS A 407 -10.62 22.08 7.56
CA LYS A 407 -11.75 22.86 8.10
C LYS A 407 -13.13 22.39 7.65
N ALA A 408 -13.27 21.79 6.47
CA ALA A 408 -14.56 21.44 5.85
C ALA A 408 -15.46 20.52 6.72
N THR A 409 -14.91 19.90 7.76
CA THR A 409 -15.64 19.08 8.74
C THR A 409 -16.08 19.82 10.00
N LYS A 410 -15.52 20.99 10.36
CA LYS A 410 -15.94 21.72 11.58
C LYS A 410 -17.34 22.32 11.44
N THR A 411 -17.69 22.84 10.26
CA THR A 411 -18.95 23.56 10.00
C THR A 411 -20.21 22.69 10.06
N ASN A 412 -20.08 21.37 9.97
CA ASN A 412 -21.23 20.44 10.03
C ASN A 412 -21.63 20.07 11.48
N GLU A 413 -20.79 20.36 12.48
CA GLU A 413 -21.11 20.07 13.89
C GLU A 413 -21.86 21.23 14.57
N GLU A 414 -21.77 22.45 14.03
CA GLU A 414 -22.28 23.68 14.66
C GLU A 414 -23.71 24.08 14.21
N ASN A 415 -24.18 23.63 13.05
CA ASN A 415 -25.44 24.10 12.42
C ASN A 415 -26.73 23.33 12.80
N VAL A 416 -26.75 22.57 13.91
CA VAL A 416 -27.86 21.64 14.25
C VAL A 416 -28.82 22.20 15.32
N LEU A 417 -28.81 23.51 15.59
CA LEU A 417 -29.74 24.15 16.53
C LEU A 417 -30.58 25.24 15.85
N HIS A 418 -31.92 25.07 15.96
CA HIS A 418 -33.02 25.90 15.42
C HIS A 418 -33.43 25.69 13.95
N VAL A 419 -34.32 24.71 13.71
CA VAL A 419 -35.67 24.96 13.13
C VAL A 419 -36.66 23.95 13.72
N SER A 420 -37.79 24.42 14.25
CA SER A 420 -38.95 23.58 14.59
C SER A 420 -40.14 23.96 13.70
N PRO A 421 -40.79 23.01 13.00
CA PRO A 421 -42.12 23.24 12.43
C PRO A 421 -43.20 22.42 13.13
N LYS A 422 -44.37 23.03 13.34
CA LYS A 422 -45.60 22.36 13.76
C LYS A 422 -46.32 21.74 12.55
N GLU A 423 -47.13 20.73 12.86
CA GLU A 423 -48.19 20.08 12.07
C GLU A 423 -48.82 20.91 10.93
N LYS A 424 -49.14 20.23 9.80
CA LYS A 424 -50.51 19.69 9.59
C LYS A 424 -50.58 18.68 8.44
N ALA A 425 -51.60 17.83 8.50
CA ALA A 425 -51.76 16.61 7.70
C ALA A 425 -52.75 16.77 6.52
N GLN A 426 -52.73 15.77 5.62
CA GLN A 426 -53.75 15.27 4.65
C GLN A 426 -53.03 14.84 3.34
N THR A 427 -53.37 13.83 2.54
CA THR A 427 -54.23 12.61 2.58
C THR A 427 -53.87 11.83 1.28
N SER A 428 -53.92 10.50 1.14
CA SER A 428 -54.08 9.35 2.05
C SER A 428 -53.99 8.05 1.22
N HIS A 429 -53.57 6.91 1.81
CA HIS A 429 -54.19 5.57 1.64
C HIS A 429 -53.30 4.47 2.25
N MET A 430 -53.84 3.75 3.24
CA MET A 430 -53.17 2.60 3.86
C MET A 430 -53.28 1.36 2.98
N LYS A 431 -52.17 0.65 2.79
CA LYS A 431 -52.19 -0.82 2.79
C LYS A 431 -51.59 -1.29 4.10
N THR A 432 -52.31 -2.15 4.80
CA THR A 432 -51.91 -2.70 6.09
C THR A 432 -50.91 -3.83 5.86
N THR A 433 -49.66 -3.64 6.29
CA THR A 433 -48.66 -4.70 6.39
C THR A 433 -47.98 -4.57 7.74
N LEU A 434 -47.69 -5.71 8.39
CA LEU A 434 -47.18 -5.74 9.77
C LEU A 434 -45.89 -4.92 9.90
N SER A 435 -45.84 -3.97 10.83
CA SER A 435 -44.65 -3.15 11.02
C SER A 435 -43.51 -3.96 11.63
N VAL A 436 -42.66 -4.55 10.79
CA VAL A 436 -41.39 -5.14 11.23
C VAL A 436 -40.51 -4.00 11.76
N THR A 437 -40.29 -3.97 13.07
CA THR A 437 -39.47 -2.93 13.70
C THR A 437 -37.99 -3.21 13.43
N TYR A 438 -37.51 -2.80 12.25
CA TYR A 438 -36.11 -2.96 11.86
C TYR A 438 -35.18 -2.25 12.85
N PRO A 439 -34.07 -2.90 13.29
CA PRO A 439 -33.00 -2.21 13.98
C PRO A 439 -32.52 -1.01 13.16
N ILE A 440 -32.32 0.14 13.82
CA ILE A 440 -31.88 1.39 13.17
C ILE A 440 -30.56 1.18 12.42
N ASN A 441 -29.65 0.40 13.01
CA ASN A 441 -28.39 0.02 12.39
C ASN A 441 -28.55 -1.26 11.55
N ILE A 442 -28.36 -1.13 10.24
CA ILE A 442 -28.41 -2.23 9.27
C ILE A 442 -27.36 -3.32 9.54
N LEU A 443 -26.24 -3.02 10.23
CA LEU A 443 -25.23 -4.02 10.63
C LEU A 443 -25.75 -5.13 11.56
N HIS A 444 -26.92 -4.94 12.19
CA HIS A 444 -27.56 -5.90 13.09
C HIS A 444 -28.72 -6.68 12.45
N TRP A 445 -28.98 -6.49 11.15
CA TRP A 445 -30.08 -7.19 10.48
C TRP A 445 -29.75 -8.65 10.21
N THR A 446 -30.66 -9.53 10.61
CA THR A 446 -30.61 -10.96 10.27
C THR A 446 -30.99 -11.19 8.79
N GLN A 447 -30.70 -12.38 8.27
CA GLN A 447 -31.08 -12.77 6.91
C GLN A 447 -32.60 -12.65 6.66
N ALA A 448 -33.43 -13.00 7.66
CA ALA A 448 -34.88 -12.82 7.57
C ALA A 448 -35.27 -11.34 7.43
N GLN A 449 -34.71 -10.46 8.27
CA GLN A 449 -34.98 -9.01 8.20
C GLN A 449 -34.50 -8.38 6.89
N VAL A 450 -33.41 -8.86 6.30
CA VAL A 450 -32.99 -8.45 4.95
C VAL A 450 -34.01 -8.87 3.89
N GLN A 451 -34.51 -10.10 3.97
CA GLN A 451 -35.50 -10.62 3.01
C GLN A 451 -36.84 -9.89 3.12
N ASP A 452 -37.36 -9.71 4.34
CA ASP A 452 -38.59 -8.97 4.62
C ASP A 452 -38.47 -7.53 4.06
N TRP A 453 -37.34 -6.86 4.33
CA TRP A 453 -37.10 -5.51 3.83
C TRP A 453 -37.05 -5.41 2.30
N LEU A 454 -36.39 -6.36 1.63
CA LEU A 454 -36.33 -6.38 0.16
C LEU A 454 -37.73 -6.60 -0.46
N VAL A 455 -38.54 -7.47 0.14
CA VAL A 455 -39.92 -7.73 -0.32
C VAL A 455 -40.84 -6.53 -0.06
N GLU A 456 -40.72 -5.86 1.10
CA GLU A 456 -41.49 -4.65 1.43
C GLU A 456 -41.24 -3.46 0.49
N HIS A 457 -40.09 -3.42 -0.19
CA HIS A 457 -39.71 -2.33 -1.10
C HIS A 457 -39.86 -2.71 -2.59
N ASP A 458 -40.66 -3.76 -2.88
CA ASP A 458 -40.93 -4.31 -4.22
C ASP A 458 -39.66 -4.79 -4.99
N LEU A 459 -38.57 -5.12 -4.27
CA LEU A 459 -37.30 -5.58 -4.86
C LEU A 459 -37.27 -7.11 -5.03
N VAL A 460 -38.24 -7.65 -5.77
CA VAL A 460 -38.51 -9.10 -5.86
C VAL A 460 -37.36 -9.89 -6.50
N GLN A 461 -36.67 -9.33 -7.49
CA GLN A 461 -35.47 -9.96 -8.04
C GLN A 461 -34.31 -9.89 -7.05
N MET A 462 -34.08 -8.74 -6.42
CA MET A 462 -32.99 -8.61 -5.42
C MET A 462 -33.19 -9.55 -4.22
N ALA A 463 -34.43 -9.73 -3.75
CA ALA A 463 -34.76 -10.70 -2.70
C ALA A 463 -34.29 -12.11 -3.06
N ARG A 464 -34.53 -12.56 -4.31
CA ARG A 464 -34.11 -13.87 -4.82
C ARG A 464 -32.60 -13.99 -4.95
N LEU A 465 -31.91 -12.96 -5.44
CA LEU A 465 -30.45 -12.95 -5.59
C LEU A 465 -29.74 -12.95 -4.24
N LEU A 466 -30.27 -12.18 -3.29
CA LEU A 466 -29.69 -11.92 -1.98
C LEU A 466 -30.31 -12.79 -0.87
N LYS A 467 -30.86 -13.96 -1.24
CA LYS A 467 -31.62 -14.86 -0.34
C LYS A 467 -30.94 -15.16 1.01
N ASN A 468 -29.61 -15.25 1.01
CA ASN A 468 -28.79 -15.60 2.17
C ASN A 468 -28.01 -14.40 2.75
N TYR A 469 -28.29 -13.17 2.33
CA TYR A 469 -27.57 -11.98 2.79
C TYR A 469 -28.08 -11.51 4.15
N ASP A 470 -27.16 -11.27 5.08
CA ASP A 470 -27.41 -10.49 6.29
C ASP A 470 -27.13 -9.00 6.05
N GLY A 471 -27.41 -8.14 7.03
CA GLY A 471 -27.23 -6.70 6.89
C GLY A 471 -25.77 -6.25 6.71
N ARG A 472 -24.80 -7.04 7.20
CA ARG A 472 -23.37 -6.85 6.94
C ARG A 472 -23.05 -7.12 5.47
N SER A 473 -23.56 -8.23 4.94
CA SER A 473 -23.41 -8.62 3.53
C SER A 473 -23.99 -7.58 2.58
N LEU A 474 -25.12 -6.95 2.92
CA LEU A 474 -25.68 -5.82 2.16
C LEU A 474 -24.74 -4.60 2.13
N ILE A 475 -24.09 -4.26 3.25
CA ILE A 475 -23.08 -3.19 3.29
C ILE A 475 -21.89 -3.52 2.41
N TYR A 476 -21.37 -4.76 2.45
CA TYR A 476 -20.27 -5.17 1.58
C TYR A 476 -20.67 -5.14 0.10
N LEU A 477 -21.87 -5.60 -0.26
CA LEU A 477 -22.39 -5.49 -1.63
C LEU A 477 -22.50 -4.03 -2.09
N HIS A 478 -23.01 -3.14 -1.24
CA HIS A 478 -23.05 -1.71 -1.54
C HIS A 478 -21.65 -1.09 -1.66
N ARG A 479 -20.69 -1.51 -0.81
CA ARG A 479 -19.27 -1.10 -0.94
C ARG A 479 -18.69 -1.57 -2.27
N TYR A 480 -18.93 -2.82 -2.70
CA TYR A 480 -18.51 -3.30 -4.01
C TYR A 480 -19.13 -2.45 -5.13
N MET A 481 -20.46 -2.29 -5.16
CA MET A 481 -21.14 -1.47 -6.18
C MET A 481 -20.67 -0.01 -6.22
N LYS A 482 -20.23 0.56 -5.09
CA LYS A 482 -19.79 1.95 -4.98
C LYS A 482 -18.29 2.17 -5.29
N HIS A 483 -17.43 1.21 -4.98
CA HIS A 483 -15.98 1.37 -5.00
C HIS A 483 -15.23 0.44 -5.97
N GLY A 484 -15.86 -0.63 -6.45
CA GLY A 484 -15.29 -1.51 -7.47
C GLY A 484 -15.58 -1.05 -8.90
N GLN A 485 -15.00 -1.73 -9.89
CA GLN A 485 -15.23 -1.42 -11.30
C GLN A 485 -16.69 -1.67 -11.68
N SER A 486 -17.44 -0.60 -11.92
CA SER A 486 -18.90 -0.64 -12.08
C SER A 486 -19.34 -1.60 -13.20
N GLN A 487 -18.60 -1.65 -14.31
CA GLN A 487 -18.91 -2.55 -15.42
C GLN A 487 -18.66 -4.03 -15.08
N GLN A 488 -17.56 -4.35 -14.39
CA GLN A 488 -17.26 -5.73 -13.99
C GLN A 488 -18.27 -6.24 -12.97
N ILE A 489 -18.64 -5.41 -11.99
CA ILE A 489 -19.64 -5.77 -10.96
C ILE A 489 -21.03 -5.92 -11.59
N LEU A 490 -21.39 -5.05 -12.54
CA LEU A 490 -22.65 -5.19 -13.27
C LEU A 490 -22.68 -6.49 -14.07
N ASN A 491 -21.58 -6.85 -14.74
CA ASN A 491 -21.45 -8.12 -15.47
C ASN A 491 -21.55 -9.34 -14.53
N LEU A 492 -20.86 -9.32 -13.38
CA LEU A 492 -20.93 -10.41 -12.39
C LEU A 492 -22.32 -10.56 -11.77
N LEU A 493 -23.00 -9.44 -11.46
CA LEU A 493 -24.38 -9.46 -10.97
C LEU A 493 -25.36 -9.94 -12.06
N GLN A 494 -25.12 -9.58 -13.32
CA GLN A 494 -25.88 -10.08 -14.47
C GLN A 494 -25.71 -11.59 -14.65
N GLU A 495 -24.48 -12.10 -14.59
CA GLU A 495 -24.17 -13.54 -14.68
C GLU A 495 -24.78 -14.33 -13.53
N ASP A 496 -24.63 -13.88 -12.28
CA ASP A 496 -25.19 -14.57 -11.12
C ASP A 496 -26.73 -14.43 -11.08
N SER A 497 -27.29 -13.37 -11.68
CA SER A 497 -28.74 -13.23 -11.89
C SER A 497 -29.30 -14.24 -12.88
N ILE A 498 -28.66 -14.40 -14.03
CA ILE A 498 -29.01 -15.44 -15.01
C ILE A 498 -28.87 -16.82 -14.35
N ARG A 499 -27.76 -17.08 -13.64
CA ARG A 499 -27.45 -18.36 -12.99
C ARG A 499 -28.45 -18.74 -11.88
N ARG A 500 -28.88 -17.79 -11.04
CA ARG A 500 -29.74 -18.07 -9.86
C ARG A 500 -31.22 -17.89 -10.10
N THR A 501 -31.62 -16.99 -11.00
CA THR A 501 -33.04 -16.63 -11.22
C THR A 501 -33.53 -16.89 -12.63
N ASN A 502 -32.64 -17.28 -13.56
CA ASN A 502 -32.94 -17.45 -14.99
C ASN A 502 -33.53 -16.17 -15.63
N GLN A 503 -33.10 -15.00 -15.13
CA GLN A 503 -33.56 -13.68 -15.55
C GLN A 503 -32.37 -12.71 -15.62
N SER A 504 -32.39 -11.80 -16.61
CA SER A 504 -31.46 -10.67 -16.69
C SER A 504 -31.65 -9.71 -15.53
N LEU A 505 -30.57 -9.06 -15.09
CA LEU A 505 -30.58 -8.12 -13.97
C LEU A 505 -31.43 -6.89 -14.31
N SER A 506 -32.46 -6.63 -13.52
CA SER A 506 -33.29 -5.44 -13.62
C SER A 506 -32.50 -4.24 -13.13
N LEU A 507 -32.02 -3.41 -14.06
CA LEU A 507 -31.35 -2.14 -13.73
C LEU A 507 -32.27 -1.19 -12.94
N VAL A 508 -33.59 -1.32 -13.11
CA VAL A 508 -34.59 -0.58 -12.34
C VAL A 508 -34.59 -1.02 -10.88
N GLU A 509 -34.68 -2.33 -10.59
CA GLU A 509 -34.58 -2.82 -9.20
C GLU A 509 -33.21 -2.56 -8.59
N LEU A 510 -32.13 -2.73 -9.37
CA LEU A 510 -30.76 -2.47 -8.91
C LEU A 510 -30.55 -1.01 -8.50
N SER A 511 -31.06 -0.05 -9.30
CA SER A 511 -30.98 1.37 -8.97
C SER A 511 -31.84 1.74 -7.77
N HIS A 512 -33.03 1.16 -7.64
CA HIS A 512 -33.91 1.36 -6.48
C HIS A 512 -33.28 0.81 -5.19
N PHE A 513 -32.75 -0.41 -5.23
CA PHE A 513 -31.97 -1.04 -4.16
C PHE A 513 -30.76 -0.20 -3.73
N HIS A 514 -29.98 0.30 -4.69
CA HIS A 514 -28.82 1.14 -4.39
C HIS A 514 -29.22 2.46 -3.69
N SER A 515 -30.30 3.11 -4.16
CA SER A 515 -30.86 4.32 -3.55
C SER A 515 -31.32 4.06 -2.11
N LEU A 516 -32.06 2.98 -1.87
CA LEU A 516 -32.61 2.63 -0.56
C LEU A 516 -31.53 2.30 0.47
N ILE A 517 -30.47 1.56 0.10
CA ILE A 517 -29.31 1.34 0.99
C ILE A 517 -28.61 2.66 1.29
N HIS A 518 -28.44 3.53 0.29
CA HIS A 518 -27.80 4.83 0.49
C HIS A 518 -28.59 5.72 1.48
N GLN A 519 -29.93 5.74 1.37
CA GLN A 519 -30.81 6.45 2.31
C GLN A 519 -30.74 5.87 3.73
N ARG A 520 -30.80 4.54 3.89
CA ARG A 520 -30.64 3.88 5.21
C ARG A 520 -29.29 4.22 5.87
N LYS A 521 -28.20 4.35 5.10
CA LYS A 521 -26.89 4.75 5.62
C LYS A 521 -26.88 6.20 6.15
N LEU A 522 -27.57 7.12 5.46
CA LEU A 522 -27.73 8.51 5.93
C LEU A 522 -28.56 8.58 7.21
N ILE A 523 -29.63 7.77 7.31
CA ILE A 523 -30.43 7.66 8.54
C ILE A 523 -29.56 7.16 9.70
N PHE A 524 -28.74 6.12 9.52
CA PHE A 524 -27.79 5.65 10.53
C PHE A 524 -26.91 6.78 11.06
N GLN A 525 -26.29 7.57 10.16
CA GLN A 525 -25.45 8.72 10.52
C GLN A 525 -26.20 9.82 11.30
N SER A 526 -27.50 10.01 11.06
CA SER A 526 -28.34 10.96 11.82
C SER A 526 -28.90 10.43 13.15
N SER A 527 -28.87 9.12 13.37
CA SER A 527 -29.68 8.44 14.40
C SER A 527 -28.94 8.09 15.69
N VAL A 528 -27.63 8.29 15.75
CA VAL A 528 -26.82 8.06 16.96
C VAL A 528 -27.14 9.15 18.00
N PRO A 529 -27.76 8.84 19.15
CA PRO A 529 -28.15 9.87 20.11
C PRO A 529 -26.93 10.42 20.85
N LYS A 530 -26.73 11.74 20.84
CA LYS A 530 -25.80 12.41 21.78
C LYS A 530 -26.28 12.13 23.21
N ARG A 531 -25.55 11.30 23.96
CA ARG A 531 -25.81 10.98 25.38
C ARG A 531 -25.81 12.29 26.20
N THR A 532 -26.99 12.78 26.55
CA THR A 532 -27.17 13.93 27.46
C THR A 532 -27.59 13.42 28.84
N THR A 533 -26.69 13.57 29.81
CA THR A 533 -26.96 13.24 31.22
C THR A 533 -27.94 14.23 31.82
N ARG A 534 -29.20 13.84 32.03
CA ARG A 534 -30.12 14.59 32.91
C ARG A 534 -29.73 14.36 34.37
N LYS A 535 -29.32 15.43 35.05
CA LYS A 535 -29.39 15.52 36.51
C LYS A 535 -30.82 15.92 36.88
N GLU A 536 -31.57 15.03 37.50
CA GLU A 536 -32.79 15.43 38.23
C GLU A 536 -32.43 15.86 39.65
N LYS A 537 -33.16 16.85 40.17
CA LYS A 537 -32.90 17.48 41.46
C LYS A 537 -34.23 17.93 42.07
N CYS A 538 -34.68 17.26 43.13
CA CYS A 538 -35.58 17.72 44.20
C CYS A 538 -35.40 16.72 45.36
N LYS A 539 -34.85 17.11 46.51
CA LYS A 539 -35.43 17.88 47.62
C LYS A 539 -36.51 17.13 48.42
N ASP A 540 -36.07 16.64 49.57
CA ASP A 540 -36.66 16.73 50.93
C ASP A 540 -38.18 16.55 51.09
N ASN A 541 -38.64 15.52 51.83
CA ASN A 541 -38.96 15.65 53.27
C ASN A 541 -39.56 14.38 53.96
N ASN A 542 -39.42 14.39 55.30
CA ASN A 542 -40.23 13.76 56.37
C ASN A 542 -40.16 12.24 56.67
N ASP A 543 -39.65 11.98 57.89
CA ASP A 543 -40.33 11.32 59.02
C ASP A 543 -41.19 10.05 58.80
N SER A 544 -40.67 8.90 59.25
CA SER A 544 -41.24 8.04 60.32
C SER A 544 -40.33 6.83 60.59
#